data_AF-A0A9W8I3B6-F1
#
_entry.id   AF-A0A9W8I3B6-F1
#
_cell.length_a   1.000
_cell.length_b   1.000
_cell.length_c   1.000
_cell.angle_alpha   90.00
_cell.angle_beta   90.00
_cell.angle_gamma   90.00
#
_symmetry.space_group_name_H-M   'P 1'
#
loop_
_entity.id
_entity.type
_entity.pdbx_description
1 polymer ?
#
loop_
_entity_poly.entity_id
_entity_poly.type
_entity_poly.pdbx_seq_one_letter_code
_entity_poly.pdbx_strand_id
1 'polypeptide(L)'
;MAERKVLNKYIPPDFDPAKIPRLRLGKNRQIKVRLMSPFSMRCSTCGQWIGKGTKFNARKEPVEGEKFHSIQIFRFYIRCQRCAAEITFKTDPENNNYLAEEGAQRNFEPWREEKELNEKMQKEKEEEEEDDPIKALENRTEQSRREMEIMDTLDEIRLLNARGERVATSGDAMKEAVEAKKLEEQSLLEEDERLAREAFSTVGGRRIKRAREEDAVEREHEIKQAVTGNRMATRKPDALSRALLGVKSVKEKPAVPEEKEEEQESPEATTLSGMLGAYASDSD
;
A
#
# COMPACT_ATOMS: atom_id res chain seq x y z
N MET A 1 37.80 51.90 9.26
CA MET A 1 36.39 51.59 8.97
C MET A 1 35.55 52.21 10.06
N ALA A 2 34.43 52.86 9.72
CA ALA A 2 33.48 53.30 10.74
C ALA A 2 32.94 52.07 11.50
N GLU A 3 32.58 52.25 12.78
CA GLU A 3 32.07 51.18 13.63
C GLU A 3 30.71 50.65 13.14
N ARG A 4 30.40 49.38 13.39
CA ARG A 4 29.08 48.79 13.03
C ARG A 4 27.92 49.50 13.74
N LYS A 5 28.15 49.93 14.98
CA LYS A 5 27.17 50.64 15.82
C LYS A 5 27.68 52.05 16.11
N VAL A 6 27.54 52.93 15.13
CA VAL A 6 27.90 54.34 15.30
C VAL A 6 26.88 55.02 16.21
N LEU A 7 27.34 55.59 17.33
CA LEU A 7 26.49 56.35 18.27
C LEU A 7 25.99 57.65 17.64
N ASN A 8 26.89 58.43 17.02
CA ASN A 8 26.58 59.74 16.46
C ASN A 8 26.97 59.79 14.98
N LYS A 9 26.03 60.20 14.13
CA LYS A 9 26.31 60.55 12.73
C LYS A 9 26.34 62.06 12.63
N TYR A 10 27.33 62.61 11.93
CA TYR A 10 27.38 64.04 11.64
C TYR A 10 26.17 64.42 10.78
N ILE A 11 25.36 65.34 11.27
CA ILE A 11 24.23 65.95 10.57
C ILE A 11 24.68 67.37 10.20
N PRO A 12 24.66 67.78 8.92
CA PRO A 12 25.08 69.11 8.53
C PRO A 12 24.15 70.18 9.14
N PRO A 13 24.66 71.38 9.45
CA PRO A 13 23.90 72.42 10.16
C PRO A 13 22.66 72.91 9.41
N ASP A 14 22.65 72.80 8.08
CA ASP A 14 21.54 73.21 7.21
C ASP A 14 20.48 72.09 7.00
N PHE A 15 20.59 70.95 7.69
CA PHE A 15 19.72 69.80 7.48
C PHE A 15 18.35 69.96 8.15
N ASP A 16 17.31 70.16 7.33
CA ASP A 16 15.93 70.16 7.80
C ASP A 16 15.22 68.82 7.52
N PRO A 17 14.77 68.08 8.56
CA PRO A 17 14.12 66.78 8.38
C PRO A 17 12.76 66.88 7.69
N ALA A 18 12.13 68.06 7.65
CA ALA A 18 10.83 68.29 7.02
C ALA A 18 10.92 68.41 5.48
N LYS A 19 12.08 68.81 4.94
CA LYS A 19 12.26 69.04 3.50
C LYS A 19 12.46 67.75 2.70
N ILE A 20 12.80 66.64 3.36
CA ILE A 20 13.10 65.37 2.70
C ILE A 20 11.83 64.50 2.64
N PRO A 21 11.30 64.21 1.44
CA PRO A 21 10.15 63.33 1.32
C PRO A 21 10.55 61.89 1.65
N ARG A 22 9.68 61.19 2.40
CA ARG A 22 9.83 59.75 2.59
C ARG A 22 9.46 59.02 1.31
N LEU A 23 10.38 58.21 0.79
CA LEU A 23 10.10 57.37 -0.38
C LEU A 23 9.03 56.33 -0.01
N ARG A 24 7.79 56.56 -0.44
CA ARG A 24 6.68 55.61 -0.29
C ARG A 24 6.72 54.66 -1.49
N LEU A 25 7.38 53.52 -1.32
CA LEU A 25 7.32 52.47 -2.34
C LEU A 25 5.93 51.81 -2.32
N GLY A 26 5.50 51.29 -3.48
CA GLY A 26 4.22 50.58 -3.62
C GLY A 26 4.10 49.41 -2.64
N LYS A 27 2.85 49.10 -2.26
CA LYS A 27 2.54 48.07 -1.25
C LYS A 27 2.94 46.65 -1.69
N ASN A 28 2.88 46.36 -2.99
CA ASN A 28 3.11 45.00 -3.54
C ASN A 28 4.53 44.87 -4.10
N ARG A 29 5.51 45.31 -3.32
CA ARG A 29 6.92 45.25 -3.74
C ARG A 29 7.49 43.87 -3.47
N GLN A 30 8.20 43.35 -4.47
CA GLN A 30 9.08 42.19 -4.29
C GLN A 30 10.31 42.54 -3.45
N ILE A 31 10.40 41.93 -2.26
CA ILE A 31 11.52 42.09 -1.32
C ILE A 31 12.46 40.89 -1.47
N LYS A 32 13.76 41.13 -1.62
CA LYS A 32 14.76 40.06 -1.64
C LYS A 32 15.02 39.57 -0.21
N VAL A 33 14.79 38.28 0.03
CA VAL A 33 14.96 37.63 1.34
C VAL A 33 15.79 36.36 1.17
N ARG A 34 16.66 36.06 2.12
CA ARG A 34 17.38 34.78 2.17
C ARG A 34 16.60 33.81 3.06
N LEU A 35 16.12 32.72 2.48
CA LEU A 35 15.28 31.73 3.17
C LEU A 35 15.72 30.31 2.87
N MET A 36 15.14 29.35 3.58
CA MET A 36 15.33 27.91 3.38
C MET A 36 14.10 27.29 2.73
N SER A 37 14.27 26.27 1.89
CA SER A 37 13.15 25.50 1.34
C SER A 37 12.37 24.82 2.47
N PRO A 38 11.04 25.06 2.61
CA PRO A 38 10.27 24.53 3.73
C PRO A 38 9.98 23.02 3.61
N PHE A 39 9.96 22.48 2.40
CA PHE A 39 9.70 21.06 2.11
C PHE A 39 10.64 20.55 1.02
N SER A 40 10.74 19.23 0.89
CA SER A 40 11.41 18.59 -0.24
C SER A 40 10.52 18.68 -1.48
N MET A 41 11.10 19.10 -2.59
CA MET A 41 10.37 19.26 -3.85
C MET A 41 11.24 18.87 -5.04
N ARG A 42 10.57 18.50 -6.12
CA ARG A 42 11.18 18.18 -7.42
C ARG A 42 10.80 19.28 -8.41
N CYS A 43 11.81 19.87 -9.05
CA CYS A 43 11.56 20.87 -10.09
C CYS A 43 10.88 20.23 -11.31
N SER A 44 9.79 20.81 -11.78
CA SER A 44 9.01 20.27 -12.90
C SER A 44 9.76 20.33 -14.23
N THR A 45 10.65 21.33 -14.42
CA THR A 45 11.35 21.55 -15.69
C THR A 45 12.57 20.63 -15.87
N CYS A 46 13.39 20.44 -14.83
CA CYS A 46 14.66 19.71 -14.95
C CYS A 46 14.74 18.43 -14.10
N GLY A 47 13.69 18.13 -13.33
CA GLY A 47 13.65 16.97 -12.43
C GLY A 47 14.64 17.03 -11.27
N GLN A 48 15.33 18.15 -11.06
CA GLN A 48 16.27 18.31 -9.95
C GLN A 48 15.53 18.28 -8.61
N TRP A 49 16.02 17.45 -7.70
CA TRP A 49 15.55 17.40 -6.33
C TRP A 49 16.14 18.55 -5.50
N ILE A 50 15.27 19.23 -4.77
CA ILE A 50 15.57 20.28 -3.81
C ILE A 50 15.19 19.73 -2.43
N GLY A 51 16.20 19.49 -1.59
CA GLY A 51 15.97 19.04 -0.22
C GLY A 51 15.37 20.13 0.67
N LYS A 52 14.66 19.71 1.73
CA LYS A 52 14.23 20.60 2.82
C LYS A 52 15.46 21.28 3.44
N GLY A 53 15.37 22.57 3.73
CA GLY A 53 16.45 23.33 4.37
C GLY A 53 17.50 23.92 3.42
N THR A 54 17.38 23.69 2.11
CA THR A 54 18.28 24.29 1.10
C THR A 54 18.13 25.82 1.08
N LYS A 55 19.24 26.56 1.13
CA LYS A 55 19.25 28.03 1.27
C LYS A 55 19.16 28.70 -0.10
N PHE A 56 18.22 29.63 -0.25
CA PHE A 56 18.02 30.40 -1.47
C PHE A 56 17.95 31.90 -1.21
N ASN A 57 18.33 32.67 -2.24
CA ASN A 57 17.98 34.08 -2.34
C ASN A 57 16.63 34.15 -3.05
N ALA A 58 15.56 34.37 -2.29
CA ALA A 58 14.20 34.40 -2.78
C ALA A 58 13.69 35.84 -2.94
N ARG A 59 12.64 36.00 -3.74
CA ARG A 59 11.82 37.22 -3.74
C ARG A 59 10.53 36.94 -2.97
N LYS A 60 10.14 37.83 -2.07
CA LYS A 60 8.94 37.77 -1.26
C LYS A 60 7.96 38.82 -1.76
N GLU A 61 6.72 38.42 -1.99
CA GLU A 61 5.62 39.29 -2.43
C GLU A 61 4.37 39.01 -1.58
N PRO A 62 3.66 40.02 -1.07
CA PRO A 62 2.34 39.80 -0.49
C PRO A 62 1.35 39.46 -1.60
N VAL A 63 0.56 38.41 -1.43
CA VAL A 63 -0.48 38.03 -2.40
C VAL A 63 -1.64 39.01 -2.27
N GLU A 64 -2.05 39.60 -3.40
CA GLU A 64 -3.22 40.49 -3.45
C GLU A 64 -4.50 39.66 -3.46
N GLY A 65 -5.51 40.05 -2.66
CA GLY A 65 -6.80 39.37 -2.59
C GLY A 65 -6.88 38.19 -1.61
N GLU A 66 -5.78 37.52 -1.32
CA GLU A 66 -5.75 36.37 -0.40
C GLU A 66 -5.17 36.77 0.96
N LYS A 67 -6.05 36.87 1.97
CA LYS A 67 -5.66 37.06 3.37
C LYS A 67 -6.40 36.05 4.22
N PHE A 68 -5.69 35.42 5.14
CA PHE A 68 -6.32 34.58 6.14
C PHE A 68 -6.66 35.42 7.35
N HIS A 69 -7.94 35.73 7.53
CA HIS A 69 -8.42 36.66 8.56
C HIS A 69 -7.69 38.01 8.48
N SER A 70 -6.78 38.30 9.41
CA SER A 70 -5.95 39.51 9.44
C SER A 70 -4.49 39.31 8.98
N ILE A 71 -4.11 38.07 8.68
CA ILE A 71 -2.74 37.67 8.36
C ILE A 71 -2.54 37.72 6.83
N GLN A 72 -1.46 38.35 6.41
CA GLN A 72 -1.08 38.42 5.00
C GLN A 72 -0.44 37.11 4.54
N ILE A 73 -0.90 36.59 3.41
CA ILE A 73 -0.28 35.45 2.73
C ILE A 73 0.85 35.99 1.85
N PHE A 74 2.01 35.32 1.91
CA PHE A 74 3.17 35.68 1.12
C PHE A 74 3.45 34.60 0.09
N ARG A 75 3.78 35.04 -1.12
CA ARG A 75 4.33 34.23 -2.19
C ARG A 75 5.84 34.43 -2.24
N PHE A 76 6.55 33.32 -2.35
CA PHE A 76 8.00 33.31 -2.49
C PHE A 76 8.39 32.77 -3.86
N TYR A 77 9.34 33.44 -4.49
CA TYR A 77 9.94 33.02 -5.75
C TYR A 77 11.38 32.57 -5.50
N ILE A 78 11.66 31.30 -5.78
CA ILE A 78 13.01 30.72 -5.76
C ILE A 78 13.42 30.37 -7.19
N ARG A 79 14.72 30.40 -7.49
CA ARG A 79 15.27 29.87 -8.75
C ARG A 79 15.89 28.50 -8.53
N CYS A 80 15.59 27.57 -9.42
CA CYS A 80 16.27 26.26 -9.42
C CYS A 80 17.77 26.42 -9.72
N GLN A 81 18.62 25.67 -9.02
CA GLN A 81 20.07 25.71 -9.21
C GLN A 81 20.53 25.24 -10.60
N ARG A 82 19.74 24.39 -11.28
CA ARG A 82 20.13 23.77 -12.56
C ARG A 82 19.57 24.49 -13.78
N CYS A 83 18.25 24.69 -13.84
CA CYS A 83 17.57 25.26 -15.01
C CYS A 83 17.19 26.74 -14.85
N ALA A 84 17.48 27.36 -13.69
CA ALA A 84 17.09 28.72 -13.36
C ALA A 84 15.57 29.02 -13.47
N ALA A 85 14.73 27.99 -13.64
CA ALA A 85 13.28 28.10 -13.62
C ALA A 85 12.82 28.65 -12.26
N GLU A 86 11.77 29.48 -12.30
CA GLU A 86 11.20 30.08 -11.11
C GLU A 86 10.18 29.12 -10.50
N ILE A 87 10.32 28.88 -9.20
CA ILE A 87 9.46 28.02 -8.40
C ILE A 87 8.75 28.93 -7.40
N THR A 88 7.42 28.79 -7.32
CA THR A 88 6.58 29.58 -6.45
C THR A 88 5.94 28.73 -5.36
N PHE A 89 5.91 29.28 -4.15
CA PHE A 89 5.15 28.70 -3.05
C PHE A 89 4.54 29.79 -2.18
N LYS A 90 3.35 29.50 -1.65
CA LYS A 90 2.58 30.35 -0.75
C LYS A 90 2.70 29.86 0.70
N THR A 91 2.43 30.76 1.63
CA THR A 91 2.26 30.47 3.07
C THR A 91 0.80 30.15 3.39
N ASP A 92 0.54 29.05 4.09
CA ASP A 92 -0.81 28.63 4.47
C ASP A 92 -0.94 28.63 5.99
N PRO A 93 -1.48 29.72 6.55
CA PRO A 93 -1.61 29.89 8.00
C PRO A 93 -2.63 28.94 8.64
N GLU A 94 -3.55 28.37 7.87
CA GLU A 94 -4.53 27.39 8.36
C GLU A 94 -3.87 26.07 8.79
N ASN A 95 -2.98 25.54 7.94
CA ASN A 95 -2.31 24.25 8.15
C ASN A 95 -0.88 24.37 8.68
N ASN A 96 -0.46 25.58 9.09
CA ASN A 96 0.93 25.91 9.49
C ASN A 96 1.99 25.44 8.48
N ASN A 97 1.62 25.41 7.20
CA ASN A 97 2.42 24.83 6.13
C ASN A 97 2.60 25.86 5.02
N TYR A 98 3.31 25.46 3.99
CA TYR A 98 3.36 26.18 2.72
C TYR A 98 2.54 25.40 1.69
N LEU A 99 2.35 25.93 0.50
CA LEU A 99 1.75 25.24 -0.65
C LEU A 99 2.60 25.55 -1.87
N ALA A 100 2.96 24.51 -2.63
CA ALA A 100 3.65 24.70 -3.91
C ALA A 100 2.62 25.13 -4.95
N GLU A 101 2.84 26.25 -5.64
CA GLU A 101 1.97 26.71 -6.72
C GLU A 101 2.51 26.24 -8.07
N GLU A 102 3.61 26.83 -8.53
CA GLU A 102 4.16 26.60 -9.87
C GLU A 102 5.64 26.19 -9.82
N GLY A 103 6.05 25.42 -10.82
CA GLY A 103 7.46 25.11 -11.08
C GLY A 103 8.06 23.98 -10.24
N ALA A 104 7.35 23.46 -9.25
CA ALA A 104 7.77 22.28 -8.50
C ALA A 104 6.61 21.46 -7.96
N GLN A 105 6.83 20.15 -7.90
CA GLN A 105 5.96 19.20 -7.22
C GLN A 105 6.57 18.85 -5.86
N ARG A 106 5.71 18.73 -4.85
CA ARG A 106 6.12 18.24 -3.54
C ARG A 106 6.48 16.77 -3.63
N ASN A 107 7.45 16.35 -2.82
CA ASN A 107 7.63 14.92 -2.64
C ASN A 107 6.41 14.35 -1.93
N PHE A 108 5.91 13.23 -2.43
CA PHE A 108 4.82 12.51 -1.80
C PHE A 108 5.33 11.78 -0.56
N GLU A 109 4.72 12.04 0.59
CA GLU A 109 5.03 11.40 1.87
C GLU A 109 3.88 10.44 2.20
N PRO A 110 4.01 9.11 1.99
CA PRO A 110 2.91 8.17 2.18
C PRO A 110 2.26 8.22 3.57
N TRP A 111 3.06 8.47 4.61
CA TRP A 111 2.58 8.59 5.98
C TRP A 111 1.69 9.83 6.22
N ARG A 112 1.74 10.84 5.35
CA ARG A 112 0.88 12.03 5.46
C ARG A 112 -0.56 11.69 5.05
N GLU A 113 -0.74 11.02 3.93
CA GLU A 113 -2.08 10.57 3.50
C GLU A 113 -2.64 9.53 4.46
N GLU A 114 -1.83 8.58 4.91
CA GLU A 114 -2.27 7.59 5.90
C GLU A 114 -2.75 8.26 7.19
N LYS A 115 -2.05 9.30 7.65
CA LYS A 115 -2.47 10.08 8.81
C LYS A 115 -3.76 10.84 8.56
N GLU A 116 -3.90 11.54 7.44
CA GLU A 116 -5.12 12.27 7.09
C GLU A 116 -6.33 11.34 6.93
N LEU A 117 -6.13 10.15 6.34
CA LEU A 117 -7.16 9.12 6.22
C LEU A 117 -7.53 8.54 7.59
N ASN A 118 -6.55 8.23 8.43
CA ASN A 118 -6.81 7.70 9.76
C ASN A 118 -7.51 8.74 10.65
N GLU A 119 -7.12 10.02 10.60
CA GLU A 119 -7.81 11.09 11.31
C GLU A 119 -9.26 11.27 10.83
N LYS A 120 -9.53 11.15 9.52
CA LYS A 120 -10.91 11.17 8.99
C LYS A 120 -11.72 9.98 9.48
N MET A 121 -11.16 8.77 9.36
CA MET A 121 -11.80 7.54 9.85
C MET A 121 -12.03 7.56 11.36
N GLN A 122 -11.15 8.20 12.13
CA GLN A 122 -11.33 8.37 13.58
C GLN A 122 -12.46 9.36 13.87
N LYS A 123 -12.49 10.50 13.18
CA LYS A 123 -13.58 11.49 13.34
C LYS A 123 -14.94 10.92 12.96
N GLU A 124 -15.04 10.18 11.86
CA GLU A 124 -16.28 9.52 11.46
C GLU A 124 -16.76 8.52 12.53
N LYS A 125 -15.83 7.77 13.15
CA LYS A 125 -16.17 6.89 14.27
C LYS A 125 -16.59 7.66 15.51
N GLU A 126 -15.92 8.76 15.83
CA GLU A 126 -16.26 9.61 16.97
C GLU A 126 -17.64 10.25 16.79
N GLU A 127 -17.96 10.77 15.61
CA GLU A 127 -19.29 11.32 15.28
C GLU A 127 -20.39 10.24 15.42
N GLU A 128 -20.15 9.04 14.89
CA GLU A 128 -21.08 7.91 15.05
C GLU A 128 -21.25 7.44 16.51
N GLU A 129 -20.23 7.61 17.35
CA GLU A 129 -20.26 7.26 18.78
C GLU A 129 -20.88 8.37 19.64
N GLU A 130 -20.74 9.64 19.23
CA GLU A 130 -21.38 10.80 19.85
C GLU A 130 -22.90 10.80 19.64
N ASP A 131 -23.34 10.39 18.44
CA ASP A 131 -24.76 10.29 18.12
C ASP A 131 -25.46 9.16 18.91
N ASP A 132 -24.76 8.06 19.22
CA ASP A 132 -25.32 6.88 19.91
C ASP A 132 -24.45 6.36 21.08
N PRO A 133 -24.79 6.67 22.35
CA PRO A 133 -23.99 6.27 23.51
C PRO A 133 -23.94 4.75 23.76
N ILE A 134 -24.92 3.99 23.25
CA ILE A 134 -24.92 2.52 23.31
C ILE A 134 -23.88 1.95 22.35
N LYS A 135 -23.79 2.49 21.13
CA LYS A 135 -22.80 2.09 20.12
C LYS A 135 -21.37 2.34 20.60
N ALA A 136 -21.14 3.47 21.28
CA ALA A 136 -19.86 3.77 21.92
C ALA A 136 -19.50 2.78 23.06
N LEU A 137 -20.49 2.26 23.79
CA LEU A 137 -20.26 1.23 24.80
C LEU A 137 -19.94 -0.12 24.13
N GLU A 138 -20.70 -0.50 23.10
CA GLU A 138 -20.49 -1.72 22.32
C GLU A 138 -19.10 -1.75 21.70
N ASN A 139 -18.69 -0.68 21.01
CA ASN A 139 -17.36 -0.55 20.42
C ASN A 139 -16.24 -0.70 21.45
N ARG A 140 -16.37 -0.08 22.64
CA ARG A 140 -15.39 -0.26 23.72
C ARG A 140 -15.31 -1.69 24.22
N THR A 141 -16.45 -2.36 24.41
CA THR A 141 -16.47 -3.77 24.83
C THR A 141 -15.90 -4.71 23.76
N GLU A 142 -16.19 -4.45 22.48
CA GLU A 142 -15.61 -5.20 21.36
C GLU A 142 -14.11 -4.97 21.24
N GLN A 143 -13.64 -3.74 21.43
CA GLN A 143 -12.20 -3.42 21.44
C GLN A 143 -11.49 -4.17 22.57
N SER A 144 -12.00 -4.11 23.81
CA SER A 144 -11.42 -4.87 24.93
C SER A 144 -11.44 -6.38 24.69
N ARG A 145 -12.51 -6.91 24.07
CA ARG A 145 -12.58 -8.32 23.71
C ARG A 145 -11.55 -8.70 22.65
N ARG A 146 -11.41 -7.91 21.58
CA ARG A 146 -10.38 -8.12 20.54
C ARG A 146 -8.98 -8.05 21.13
N GLU A 147 -8.71 -7.12 22.05
CA GLU A 147 -7.43 -7.01 22.73
C GLU A 147 -7.12 -8.26 23.56
N MET A 148 -8.09 -8.80 24.32
CA MET A 148 -7.92 -10.06 25.04
C MET A 148 -7.66 -11.24 24.10
N GLU A 149 -8.43 -11.38 23.03
CA GLU A 149 -8.23 -12.44 22.02
C GLU A 149 -6.85 -12.33 21.36
N ILE A 150 -6.38 -11.11 21.07
CA ILE A 150 -5.02 -10.88 20.54
C ILE A 150 -3.96 -11.30 21.57
N MET A 151 -4.14 -11.00 22.85
CA MET A 151 -3.19 -11.40 23.89
C MET A 151 -3.14 -12.92 24.06
N ASP A 152 -4.28 -13.58 24.09
CA ASP A 152 -4.37 -15.04 24.18
C ASP A 152 -3.70 -15.71 22.97
N THR A 153 -3.97 -15.22 21.75
CA THR A 153 -3.32 -15.75 20.54
C THR A 153 -1.81 -15.54 20.52
N LEU A 154 -1.32 -14.40 21.02
CA LEU A 154 0.12 -14.16 21.17
C LEU A 154 0.77 -15.11 22.18
N ASP A 155 0.08 -15.41 23.28
CA ASP A 155 0.57 -16.35 24.28
C ASP A 155 0.56 -17.80 23.78
N GLU A 156 -0.45 -18.20 23.00
CA GLU A 156 -0.45 -19.49 22.29
C GLU A 156 0.75 -19.61 21.34
N ILE A 157 1.04 -18.56 20.54
CA ILE A 157 2.19 -18.53 19.63
C ILE A 157 3.50 -18.64 20.41
N ARG A 158 3.63 -17.92 21.54
CA ARG A 158 4.82 -18.01 22.40
C ARG A 158 5.02 -19.41 22.97
N LEU A 159 3.96 -20.06 23.44
CA LEU A 159 4.01 -21.42 23.97
C LEU A 159 4.42 -22.44 22.89
N LEU A 160 3.86 -22.31 21.69
CA LEU A 160 4.23 -23.15 20.54
C LEU A 160 5.69 -22.92 20.13
N ASN A 161 6.15 -21.66 20.08
CA ASN A 161 7.55 -21.34 19.75
C ASN A 161 8.52 -21.87 20.82
N ALA A 162 8.20 -21.72 22.11
CA ALA A 162 9.01 -22.27 23.20
C ALA A 162 9.04 -23.81 23.17
N ARG A 163 7.93 -24.46 22.82
CA ARG A 163 7.88 -25.91 22.58
C ARG A 163 8.73 -26.30 21.36
N GLY A 164 8.64 -25.54 20.28
CA GLY A 164 9.44 -25.73 19.07
C GLY A 164 10.94 -25.61 19.33
N GLU A 165 11.37 -24.64 20.14
CA GLU A 165 12.76 -24.46 20.55
C GLU A 165 13.27 -25.61 21.43
N ARG A 166 12.45 -26.07 22.39
CA ARG A 166 12.76 -27.26 23.21
C ARG A 166 12.87 -28.53 22.36
N VAL A 167 11.99 -28.71 21.39
CA VAL A 167 12.04 -29.86 20.46
C VAL A 167 13.21 -29.71 19.48
N ALA A 168 13.61 -28.51 19.09
CA ALA A 168 14.78 -28.30 18.23
C ALA A 168 16.11 -28.56 18.96
N THR A 169 16.17 -28.24 20.25
CA THR A 169 17.34 -28.47 21.13
C THR A 169 17.42 -29.89 21.68
N SER A 170 16.30 -30.53 22.02
CA SER A 170 16.24 -31.96 22.39
C SER A 170 16.06 -32.89 21.18
N GLY A 171 16.03 -32.31 19.98
CA GLY A 171 15.56 -32.96 18.76
C GLY A 171 16.57 -33.81 18.04
N ASP A 172 17.83 -33.88 18.47
CA ASP A 172 18.81 -34.76 17.82
C ASP A 172 18.33 -36.21 17.83
N ALA A 173 17.74 -36.70 18.92
CA ALA A 173 17.17 -38.05 18.97
C ALA A 173 15.88 -38.24 18.12
N MET A 174 15.09 -37.19 17.92
CA MET A 174 13.86 -37.25 17.12
C MET A 174 14.16 -37.09 15.62
N LYS A 175 15.15 -36.26 15.26
CA LYS A 175 15.67 -36.14 13.90
C LYS A 175 16.32 -37.45 13.46
N GLU A 176 17.13 -38.05 14.33
CA GLU A 176 17.78 -39.33 14.09
C GLU A 176 16.74 -40.48 13.96
N ALA A 177 15.68 -40.48 14.77
CA ALA A 177 14.58 -41.44 14.63
C ALA A 177 13.75 -41.22 13.35
N VAL A 178 13.58 -39.98 12.89
CA VAL A 178 12.89 -39.65 11.63
C VAL A 178 13.76 -40.00 10.42
N GLU A 179 15.06 -39.80 10.50
CA GLU A 179 16.03 -40.22 9.46
C GLU A 179 16.16 -41.74 9.39
N ALA A 180 16.19 -42.43 10.52
CA ALA A 180 16.19 -43.89 10.58
C ALA A 180 14.91 -44.48 9.97
N LYS A 181 13.73 -43.92 10.28
CA LYS A 181 12.47 -44.35 9.67
C LYS A 181 12.41 -44.09 8.17
N LYS A 182 12.97 -42.98 7.68
CA LYS A 182 13.07 -42.71 6.24
C LYS A 182 13.98 -43.71 5.54
N LEU A 183 15.07 -44.13 6.17
CA LEU A 183 15.97 -45.16 5.68
C LEU A 183 15.29 -46.54 5.65
N GLU A 184 14.57 -46.91 6.71
CA GLU A 184 13.77 -48.14 6.74
C GLU A 184 12.70 -48.16 5.63
N GLU A 185 11.95 -47.05 5.49
CA GLU A 185 10.93 -46.91 4.45
C GLU A 185 11.51 -46.98 3.04
N GLN A 186 12.70 -46.38 2.80
CA GLN A 186 13.42 -46.54 1.53
C GLN A 186 13.86 -47.98 1.28
N SER A 187 14.39 -48.67 2.29
CA SER A 187 14.80 -50.08 2.15
C SER A 187 13.61 -51.01 1.87
N LEU A 188 12.47 -50.78 2.51
CA LEU A 188 11.24 -51.52 2.26
C LEU A 188 10.69 -51.26 0.85
N LEU A 189 10.76 -50.02 0.37
CA LEU A 189 10.39 -49.69 -1.00
C LEU A 189 11.30 -50.38 -2.03
N GLU A 190 12.60 -50.46 -1.76
CA GLU A 190 13.55 -51.18 -2.62
C GLU A 190 13.30 -52.70 -2.61
N GLU A 191 12.93 -53.27 -1.46
CA GLU A 191 12.54 -54.68 -1.32
C GLU A 191 11.21 -54.99 -2.03
N ASP A 192 10.21 -54.11 -1.89
CA ASP A 192 8.93 -54.20 -2.60
C ASP A 192 9.12 -54.04 -4.11
N GLU A 193 10.00 -53.15 -4.57
CA GLU A 193 10.37 -53.03 -5.99
C GLU A 193 11.07 -54.28 -6.52
N ARG A 194 11.91 -54.93 -5.70
CA ARG A 194 12.55 -56.21 -6.05
C ARG A 194 11.55 -57.35 -6.10
N LEU A 195 10.66 -57.47 -5.13
CA LEU A 195 9.57 -58.44 -5.10
C LEU A 195 8.62 -58.24 -6.27
N ALA A 196 8.29 -56.99 -6.61
CA ALA A 196 7.52 -56.67 -7.81
C ALA A 196 8.28 -57.10 -9.08
N ARG A 197 9.58 -56.82 -9.21
CA ARG A 197 10.38 -57.28 -10.35
C ARG A 197 10.45 -58.80 -10.45
N GLU A 198 10.58 -59.52 -9.33
CA GLU A 198 10.62 -60.97 -9.28
C GLU A 198 9.24 -61.59 -9.61
N ALA A 199 8.15 -61.00 -9.11
CA ALA A 199 6.77 -61.40 -9.42
C ALA A 199 6.40 -61.12 -10.88
N PHE A 200 6.94 -60.06 -11.49
CA PHE A 200 6.81 -59.77 -12.92
C PHE A 200 7.85 -60.50 -13.79
N SER A 201 8.90 -61.10 -13.21
CA SER A 201 9.86 -61.96 -13.90
C SER A 201 9.47 -63.43 -13.72
N THR A 202 8.49 -63.88 -14.50
CA THR A 202 8.06 -65.28 -14.50
C THR A 202 9.21 -66.24 -14.86
N VAL A 203 9.46 -67.20 -13.96
CA VAL A 203 9.87 -68.56 -14.31
C VAL A 203 8.79 -69.12 -15.25
N GLY A 204 9.01 -69.05 -16.56
CA GLY A 204 8.10 -69.66 -17.55
C GLY A 204 7.76 -68.86 -18.82
N GLY A 205 8.47 -67.77 -19.13
CA GLY A 205 8.56 -67.25 -20.51
C GLY A 205 7.27 -66.76 -21.20
N ARG A 206 6.17 -66.51 -20.48
CA ARG A 206 5.01 -65.79 -21.06
C ARG A 206 5.08 -64.31 -20.71
N ARG A 207 5.54 -63.52 -21.68
CA ARG A 207 5.33 -62.06 -21.68
C ARG A 207 3.83 -61.79 -21.68
N ILE A 208 3.34 -61.06 -20.68
CA ILE A 208 1.97 -60.54 -20.63
C ILE A 208 1.78 -59.64 -21.85
N LYS A 209 1.06 -60.11 -22.87
CA LYS A 209 0.57 -59.29 -23.98
C LYS A 209 -0.77 -58.68 -23.56
N ARG A 210 -1.02 -57.42 -23.92
CA ARG A 210 -2.37 -56.83 -23.89
C ARG A 210 -3.32 -57.77 -24.64
N ALA A 211 -4.37 -58.24 -23.97
CA ALA A 211 -5.36 -59.11 -24.57
C ALA A 211 -6.13 -58.35 -25.68
N ARG A 212 -6.43 -59.03 -26.79
CA ARG A 212 -7.46 -58.60 -27.74
C ARG A 212 -8.83 -58.80 -27.08
N GLU A 213 -9.78 -57.92 -27.41
CA GLU A 213 -11.05 -57.73 -26.72
C GLU A 213 -11.93 -58.98 -26.61
N GLU A 214 -11.69 -60.01 -27.43
CA GLU A 214 -12.51 -61.21 -27.50
C GLU A 214 -12.16 -62.26 -26.41
N ASP A 215 -10.93 -62.29 -25.89
CA ASP A 215 -10.49 -63.26 -24.84
C ASP A 215 -10.60 -62.70 -23.40
N ALA A 216 -11.20 -61.51 -23.24
CA ALA A 216 -11.39 -60.84 -21.95
C ALA A 216 -12.70 -61.28 -21.27
N VAL A 217 -13.73 -61.60 -22.06
CA VAL A 217 -15.08 -61.87 -21.55
C VAL A 217 -15.16 -63.24 -20.85
N GLU A 218 -14.46 -64.25 -21.36
CA GLU A 218 -14.47 -65.59 -20.77
C GLU A 218 -13.77 -65.64 -19.40
N ARG A 219 -12.61 -64.97 -19.28
CA ARG A 219 -11.85 -64.91 -18.02
C ARG A 219 -12.49 -64.01 -16.97
N GLU A 220 -13.22 -62.97 -17.36
CA GLU A 220 -14.02 -62.20 -16.41
C GLU A 220 -15.16 -63.02 -15.79
N HIS A 221 -15.76 -63.95 -16.54
CA HIS A 221 -16.84 -64.79 -16.06
C HIS A 221 -16.37 -65.83 -15.03
N GLU A 222 -15.17 -66.39 -15.23
CA GLU A 222 -14.54 -67.33 -14.28
C GLU A 222 -14.11 -66.64 -12.97
N ILE A 223 -13.53 -65.43 -13.05
CA ILE A 223 -13.11 -64.67 -11.86
C ILE A 223 -14.33 -64.20 -11.06
N LYS A 224 -15.40 -63.76 -11.72
CA LYS A 224 -16.64 -63.34 -11.04
C LYS A 224 -17.33 -64.51 -10.33
N GLN A 225 -17.27 -65.73 -10.86
CA GLN A 225 -17.81 -66.93 -10.22
C GLN A 225 -17.01 -67.36 -8.98
N ALA A 226 -15.68 -67.23 -9.00
CA ALA A 226 -14.82 -67.56 -7.87
C ALA A 226 -15.00 -66.58 -6.68
N VAL A 227 -15.28 -65.31 -6.94
CA VAL A 227 -15.46 -64.27 -5.91
C VAL A 227 -16.85 -64.33 -5.24
N THR A 228 -17.86 -64.91 -5.90
CA THR A 228 -19.23 -65.01 -5.34
C THR A 228 -19.45 -66.11 -4.30
N GLY A 229 -18.47 -67.01 -4.11
CA GLY A 229 -18.60 -68.17 -3.21
C GLY A 229 -18.33 -67.92 -1.73
N ASN A 230 -17.79 -66.75 -1.34
CA ASN A 230 -17.44 -66.46 0.05
C ASN A 230 -17.98 -65.09 0.49
N ARG A 231 -19.28 -65.05 0.81
CA ARG A 231 -19.92 -63.94 1.52
C ARG A 231 -20.28 -64.36 2.94
N MET A 232 -19.38 -64.12 3.90
CA MET A 232 -19.79 -63.83 5.27
C MET A 232 -19.78 -62.32 5.49
N ALA A 233 -20.88 -61.84 6.08
CA ALA A 233 -21.22 -60.45 6.23
C ALA A 233 -20.33 -59.71 7.23
N THR A 234 -19.82 -58.54 6.85
CA THR A 234 -19.40 -57.49 7.79
C THR A 234 -19.94 -56.14 7.34
N ARG A 235 -20.34 -55.36 8.35
CA ARG A 235 -21.20 -54.18 8.30
C ARG A 235 -20.46 -52.97 7.68
N LYS A 236 -21.20 -52.09 7.00
CA LYS A 236 -20.69 -50.81 6.50
C LYS A 236 -20.14 -49.97 7.66
N PRO A 237 -18.93 -49.38 7.57
CA PRO A 237 -18.52 -48.36 8.51
C PRO A 237 -19.10 -46.98 8.13
N ASP A 238 -19.53 -46.28 9.17
CA ASP A 238 -20.13 -44.95 9.15
C ASP A 238 -19.17 -43.84 8.70
N ALA A 239 -19.77 -42.70 8.34
CA ALA A 239 -19.19 -41.51 7.74
C ALA A 239 -18.16 -40.71 8.59
N LEU A 240 -17.45 -41.35 9.52
CA LEU A 240 -16.52 -40.70 10.46
C LEU A 240 -15.03 -40.84 10.13
N SER A 241 -14.65 -41.62 9.10
CA SER A 241 -13.23 -41.83 8.74
C SER A 241 -12.67 -40.84 7.72
N ARG A 242 -13.49 -39.92 7.18
CA ARG A 242 -13.06 -38.95 6.14
C ARG A 242 -12.51 -37.63 6.71
N ALA A 243 -12.58 -37.43 8.02
CA ALA A 243 -12.18 -36.19 8.71
C ALA A 243 -10.73 -36.18 9.25
N LEU A 244 -9.98 -37.28 9.16
CA LEU A 244 -8.65 -37.43 9.76
C LEU A 244 -7.47 -37.26 8.79
N LEU A 245 -7.72 -37.00 7.51
CA LEU A 245 -6.69 -36.62 6.54
C LEU A 245 -6.98 -35.20 6.08
N GLY A 246 -6.49 -34.24 6.85
CA GLY A 246 -6.58 -32.80 6.60
C GLY A 246 -5.76 -32.34 5.39
N VAL A 247 -6.03 -32.92 4.22
CA VAL A 247 -5.57 -32.38 2.94
C VAL A 247 -6.73 -31.57 2.38
N LYS A 248 -6.76 -30.26 2.70
CA LYS A 248 -7.58 -29.32 1.95
C LYS A 248 -7.01 -29.26 0.53
N SER A 249 -7.77 -29.75 -0.45
CA SER A 249 -7.52 -29.44 -1.86
C SER A 249 -7.57 -27.93 -2.03
N VAL A 250 -6.42 -27.30 -2.27
CA VAL A 250 -6.36 -25.91 -2.73
C VAL A 250 -6.95 -25.93 -4.14
N LYS A 251 -8.17 -25.39 -4.27
CA LYS A 251 -8.78 -25.09 -5.55
C LYS A 251 -8.04 -23.85 -6.07
N GLU A 252 -7.19 -24.03 -7.07
CA GLU A 252 -6.60 -22.92 -7.81
C GLU A 252 -7.72 -21.98 -8.26
N LYS A 253 -7.60 -20.70 -7.87
CA LYS A 253 -8.47 -19.66 -8.37
C LYS A 253 -8.20 -19.51 -9.87
N PRO A 254 -9.22 -19.49 -10.74
CA PRO A 254 -9.02 -19.12 -12.13
C PRO A 254 -8.52 -17.67 -12.21
N ALA A 255 -7.57 -17.44 -13.10
CA ALA A 255 -6.98 -16.15 -13.40
C ALA A 255 -8.06 -15.11 -13.73
N VAL A 256 -7.92 -13.92 -13.13
CA VAL A 256 -8.69 -12.73 -13.49
C VAL A 256 -8.36 -12.38 -14.94
N PRO A 257 -9.34 -12.22 -15.84
CA PRO A 257 -9.09 -11.75 -17.19
C PRO A 257 -8.68 -10.28 -17.16
N GLU A 258 -7.58 -9.96 -17.85
CA GLU A 258 -7.13 -8.59 -18.15
C GLU A 258 -8.27 -7.81 -18.81
N GLU A 259 -8.74 -6.76 -18.13
CA GLU A 259 -9.59 -5.75 -18.75
C GLU A 259 -8.76 -4.97 -19.75
N LYS A 260 -9.18 -5.05 -21.01
CA LYS A 260 -8.69 -4.21 -22.09
C LYS A 260 -9.05 -2.77 -21.77
N GLU A 261 -8.05 -1.88 -21.79
CA GLU A 261 -8.27 -0.44 -21.89
C GLU A 261 -9.06 -0.18 -23.18
N GLU A 262 -10.35 0.15 -23.03
CA GLU A 262 -11.11 0.81 -24.09
C GLU A 262 -10.60 2.26 -24.19
N GLU A 263 -9.95 2.56 -25.29
CA GLU A 263 -9.71 3.92 -25.76
C GLU A 263 -11.07 4.63 -25.89
N GLN A 264 -11.38 5.54 -24.96
CA GLN A 264 -12.46 6.49 -25.15
C GLN A 264 -11.98 7.57 -26.12
N GLU A 265 -12.42 7.46 -27.37
CA GLU A 265 -12.43 8.54 -28.35
C GLU A 265 -13.08 9.79 -27.75
N SER A 266 -12.37 10.91 -27.84
CA SER A 266 -12.89 12.25 -27.56
C SER A 266 -13.96 12.64 -28.58
N PRO A 267 -15.18 13.04 -28.20
CA PRO A 267 -16.03 13.77 -29.11
C PRO A 267 -15.59 15.23 -29.20
N GLU A 268 -15.07 15.51 -30.38
CA GLU A 268 -14.83 16.77 -31.07
C GLU A 268 -15.59 18.00 -30.57
N ALA A 269 -14.84 19.10 -30.52
CA ALA A 269 -15.34 20.46 -30.40
C ALA A 269 -16.42 20.74 -31.45
N THR A 270 -17.67 20.88 -31.00
CA THR A 270 -18.73 21.46 -31.81
C THR A 270 -18.91 22.91 -31.44
N THR A 271 -18.63 23.77 -32.42
CA THR A 271 -18.79 25.22 -32.41
C THR A 271 -20.23 25.64 -32.15
N LEU A 272 -20.53 26.13 -30.94
CA LEU A 272 -21.73 26.94 -30.67
C LEU A 272 -21.39 28.42 -30.83
N SER A 273 -21.25 28.83 -32.09
CA SER A 273 -21.40 30.22 -32.51
C SER A 273 -22.58 30.27 -33.47
N GLY A 274 -23.64 30.96 -33.06
CA GLY A 274 -24.77 31.29 -33.93
C GLY A 274 -26.11 30.69 -33.49
N MET A 275 -26.80 31.37 -32.57
CA MET A 275 -28.24 31.62 -32.62
C MET A 275 -28.67 32.38 -31.37
N LEU A 276 -28.62 33.70 -31.42
CA LEU A 276 -29.52 34.61 -30.69
C LEU A 276 -29.56 35.92 -31.47
N GLY A 277 -30.32 35.90 -32.56
CA GLY A 277 -30.79 37.09 -33.23
C GLY A 277 -32.06 37.60 -32.53
N ALA A 278 -32.14 38.92 -32.44
CA ALA A 278 -33.35 39.75 -32.43
C ALA A 278 -34.36 39.55 -31.28
N TYR A 279 -34.36 40.51 -30.33
CA TYR A 279 -35.60 41.19 -29.95
C TYR A 279 -35.33 42.65 -29.60
N ALA A 280 -36.18 43.51 -30.16
CA ALA A 280 -36.12 44.97 -30.14
C ALA A 280 -36.96 45.57 -29.00
N SER A 281 -36.59 46.78 -28.56
CA SER A 281 -37.41 47.89 -27.98
C SER A 281 -36.46 48.79 -27.16
N ASP A 282 -36.00 49.96 -27.61
CA ASP A 282 -36.75 51.22 -27.80
C ASP A 282 -37.86 51.43 -26.75
N SER A 283 -37.58 52.22 -25.71
CA SER A 283 -38.42 53.30 -25.14
C SER A 283 -37.84 53.83 -23.82
N ASP A 284 -37.78 55.17 -23.73
CA ASP A 284 -37.54 56.09 -22.59
C ASP A 284 -36.12 56.25 -22.00
#